data_AF-A0A6P2AU80-F1
#
_entry.id   AF-A0A6P2AU80-F1
#
_cell.length_a   1.000
_cell.length_b   1.000
_cell.length_c   1.000
_cell.angle_alpha   90.00
_cell.angle_beta   90.00
_cell.angle_gamma   90.00
#
_symmetry.space_group_name_H-M   'P 1'
#
loop_
_entity.id
_entity.type
_entity.pdbx_description
1 polymer ?
#
loop_
_entity_poly.entity_id
_entity_poly.type
_entity_poly.pdbx_seq_one_letter_code
_entity_poly.pdbx_strand_id
1 'polypeptide(L)'
;MLLKTKWCDPNRFKQWRGVQVALTLVFTLSGVGLGPRPGSAATCPASLDAAIAPVINAPQWGRSQWGIAVAPLGAGPIYEYDAQTFHVPASSLKLFTTAAALLELGPDYQILTPIHRYGTAPTLTQLHISGRGDPSLTTADLRAFAQRLHSEGVRTIELLSVDDAPPHTHRPPTWEQADLNFYYGAAVNRLILNRNAFRVRFVPQELGRPVQVLSEDLTA
;
A
#
# COMPACT_ATOMS: atom_id res chain seq x y z
N MET A 1 5.93 -49.52 20.73
CA MET A 1 4.53 -49.89 20.43
C MET A 1 3.62 -48.74 20.83
N LEU A 2 3.19 -47.93 19.86
CA LEU A 2 1.84 -47.36 19.69
C LEU A 2 1.91 -46.24 18.65
N LEU A 3 1.29 -46.53 17.50
CA LEU A 3 0.94 -45.57 16.47
C LEU A 3 -0.01 -44.50 17.02
N LYS A 4 0.05 -43.28 16.48
CA LYS A 4 -1.10 -42.66 15.77
C LYS A 4 -0.74 -41.35 15.09
N THR A 5 -0.71 -41.44 13.77
CA THR A 5 -1.07 -40.42 12.79
C THR A 5 -2.40 -39.75 13.13
N LYS A 6 -2.47 -38.40 13.12
CA LYS A 6 -3.67 -37.57 12.80
C LYS A 6 -3.25 -36.12 12.52
N TRP A 7 -2.85 -35.81 11.29
CA TRP A 7 -2.78 -34.44 10.75
C TRP A 7 -3.70 -34.35 9.54
N CYS A 8 -5.01 -34.37 9.80
CA CYS A 8 -6.06 -34.00 8.85
C CYS A 8 -7.33 -33.72 9.68
N ASP A 9 -7.52 -32.48 10.09
CA ASP A 9 -8.82 -31.97 10.57
C ASP A 9 -9.10 -30.64 9.86
N PRO A 10 -10.02 -30.62 8.87
CA PRO A 10 -10.36 -29.43 8.11
C PRO A 10 -11.28 -28.44 8.86
N ASN A 11 -11.61 -28.67 10.14
CA ASN A 11 -12.57 -27.83 10.88
C ASN A 11 -11.98 -26.95 12.00
N ARG A 12 -10.64 -26.80 12.10
CA ARG A 12 -10.03 -25.95 13.15
C ARG A 12 -9.94 -24.45 12.84
N PHE A 13 -10.33 -23.99 11.65
CA PHE A 13 -10.38 -22.55 11.34
C PHE A 13 -11.84 -22.05 11.27
N LYS A 14 -12.49 -21.99 12.42
CA LYS A 14 -13.68 -21.14 12.62
C LYS A 14 -13.46 -20.29 13.86
N GLN A 15 -13.07 -19.04 13.62
CA GLN A 15 -13.47 -17.81 14.33
C GLN A 15 -12.37 -16.74 14.24
N TRP A 16 -12.23 -16.14 13.05
CA TRP A 16 -11.75 -14.76 12.95
C TRP A 16 -12.80 -13.99 12.15
N ARG A 17 -13.60 -13.20 12.86
CA ARG A 17 -14.52 -12.21 12.27
C ARG A 17 -13.71 -10.94 12.09
N GLY A 18 -13.49 -10.52 10.85
CA GLY A 18 -12.82 -9.24 10.56
C GLY A 18 -12.68 -8.97 9.07
N VAL A 19 -13.60 -8.15 8.55
CA VAL A 19 -13.53 -7.34 7.31
C VAL A 19 -13.23 -8.09 6.00
N GLN A 20 -14.27 -8.38 5.22
CA GLN A 20 -14.13 -8.72 3.81
C GLN A 20 -13.99 -7.45 2.97
N VAL A 21 -12.84 -7.26 2.32
CA VAL A 21 -12.70 -6.35 1.18
C VAL A 21 -12.97 -7.17 -0.07
N ALA A 22 -14.15 -7.01 -0.66
CA ALA A 22 -14.49 -7.65 -1.93
C ALA A 22 -14.03 -6.77 -3.10
N LEU A 23 -13.03 -7.24 -3.86
CA LEU A 23 -12.65 -6.66 -5.14
C LEU A 23 -13.33 -7.48 -6.25
N THR A 24 -14.44 -6.99 -6.78
CA THR A 24 -15.18 -7.68 -7.84
C THR A 24 -14.57 -7.34 -9.20
N LEU A 25 -13.76 -8.24 -9.76
CA LEU A 25 -13.36 -8.22 -11.17
C LEU A 25 -14.35 -9.07 -11.98
N VAL A 26 -15.13 -8.45 -12.85
CA VAL A 26 -16.01 -9.14 -13.80
C VAL A 26 -15.19 -9.52 -15.03
N PHE A 27 -14.85 -10.80 -15.16
CA PHE A 27 -14.39 -11.40 -16.42
C PHE A 27 -15.59 -12.09 -17.09
N THR A 28 -15.96 -11.64 -18.29
CA THR A 28 -16.91 -12.35 -19.15
C THR A 28 -16.23 -13.62 -19.70
N LEU A 29 -16.56 -14.77 -19.12
CA LEU A 29 -16.13 -16.07 -19.65
C LEU A 29 -17.00 -16.45 -20.85
N SER A 30 -16.43 -16.35 -22.04
CA SER A 30 -16.88 -17.17 -23.18
C SER A 30 -16.60 -18.64 -22.86
N GLY A 31 -17.63 -19.48 -22.96
CA GLY A 31 -17.65 -20.86 -22.51
C GLY A 31 -16.53 -21.72 -23.12
N VAL A 32 -15.63 -22.19 -22.25
CA VAL A 32 -14.77 -23.34 -22.49
C VAL A 32 -15.21 -24.41 -21.51
N GLY A 33 -15.52 -25.61 -22.02
CA GLY A 33 -16.10 -26.70 -21.25
C GLY A 33 -15.32 -27.03 -19.98
N LEU A 34 -16.04 -27.10 -18.86
CA LEU A 34 -15.56 -27.60 -17.58
C LEU A 34 -15.44 -29.13 -17.65
N GLY A 35 -14.36 -29.61 -18.28
CA GLY A 35 -13.84 -30.94 -17.95
C GLY A 35 -13.40 -30.96 -16.49
N PRO A 36 -13.44 -32.11 -15.79
CA PRO A 36 -12.88 -32.22 -14.46
C PRO A 36 -11.43 -31.72 -14.51
N ARG A 37 -11.15 -30.59 -13.82
CA ARG A 37 -9.78 -30.16 -13.58
C ARG A 37 -9.08 -31.35 -12.92
N PRO A 38 -7.94 -31.85 -13.45
CA PRO A 38 -7.15 -32.80 -12.70
C PRO A 38 -6.94 -32.17 -11.32
N GLY A 39 -7.44 -32.83 -10.27
CA GLY A 39 -7.27 -32.36 -8.91
C GLY A 39 -5.81 -32.00 -8.75
N SER A 40 -5.53 -30.79 -8.24
CA SER A 40 -4.17 -30.30 -7.99
C SER A 40 -3.36 -31.47 -7.44
N ALA A 41 -2.52 -32.09 -8.27
CA ALA A 41 -1.65 -33.15 -7.82
C ALA A 41 -0.86 -32.51 -6.68
N ALA A 42 -0.92 -33.09 -5.49
CA ALA A 42 -0.15 -32.59 -4.37
C ALA A 42 1.29 -32.48 -4.86
N THR A 43 1.83 -31.26 -4.96
CA THR A 43 3.16 -31.05 -5.50
C THR A 43 4.13 -31.66 -4.49
N CYS A 44 4.63 -32.85 -4.80
CA CYS A 44 5.66 -33.47 -3.99
C CYS A 44 6.89 -32.55 -4.02
N PRO A 45 7.55 -32.30 -2.88
CA PRO A 45 8.81 -31.53 -2.89
C PRO A 45 9.81 -32.04 -3.92
N ALA A 46 9.88 -33.37 -4.09
CA ALA A 46 10.71 -34.04 -5.09
C ALA A 46 10.40 -33.68 -6.56
N SER A 47 9.20 -33.17 -6.87
CA SER A 47 8.83 -32.75 -8.23
C SER A 47 9.03 -31.25 -8.48
N LEU A 48 9.40 -30.47 -7.46
CA LEU A 48 9.55 -29.01 -7.59
C LEU A 48 10.68 -28.64 -8.57
N ASP A 49 11.82 -29.32 -8.48
CA ASP A 49 12.93 -29.03 -9.38
C ASP A 49 12.58 -29.29 -10.85
N ALA A 50 11.97 -30.45 -11.14
CA ALA A 50 11.51 -30.80 -12.49
C ALA A 50 10.47 -29.80 -13.06
N ALA A 51 9.69 -29.16 -12.19
CA ALA A 51 8.72 -28.14 -12.59
C ALA A 51 9.35 -26.74 -12.75
N ILE A 52 10.32 -26.38 -11.90
CA ILE A 52 10.91 -25.04 -11.85
C ILE A 52 12.07 -24.90 -12.85
N ALA A 53 12.92 -25.92 -12.99
CA ALA A 53 14.10 -25.88 -13.84
C ALA A 53 13.80 -25.48 -15.31
N PRO A 54 12.76 -26.00 -15.98
CA PRO A 54 12.44 -25.58 -17.35
C PRO A 54 12.02 -24.11 -17.44
N VAL A 55 11.45 -23.54 -16.37
CA VAL A 55 11.03 -22.14 -16.32
C VAL A 55 12.24 -21.23 -16.17
N ILE A 56 13.09 -21.48 -15.17
CA ILE A 56 14.23 -20.59 -14.86
C ILE A 56 15.36 -20.70 -15.91
N ASN A 57 15.48 -21.85 -16.58
CA ASN A 57 16.48 -22.07 -17.64
C ASN A 57 15.95 -21.75 -19.05
N ALA A 58 14.73 -21.23 -19.18
CA ALA A 58 14.19 -20.90 -20.50
C ALA A 58 15.06 -19.79 -21.16
N PRO A 59 15.35 -19.87 -22.48
CA PRO A 59 16.32 -18.99 -23.14
C PRO A 59 16.07 -17.49 -22.96
N GLN A 60 14.81 -17.07 -22.84
CA GLN A 60 14.44 -15.67 -22.60
C GLN A 60 14.94 -15.10 -21.26
N TRP A 61 15.27 -15.98 -20.30
CA TRP A 61 15.78 -15.61 -18.97
C TRP A 61 17.30 -15.80 -18.84
N GLY A 62 18.03 -16.05 -19.93
CA GLY A 62 19.46 -16.39 -19.89
C GLY A 62 20.40 -15.32 -19.29
N ARG A 63 19.90 -14.12 -18.97
CA ARG A 63 20.64 -13.05 -18.26
C ARG A 63 20.04 -12.71 -16.89
N SER A 64 18.98 -13.40 -16.48
CA SER A 64 18.31 -13.19 -15.21
C SER A 64 18.98 -14.01 -14.11
N GLN A 65 18.98 -13.47 -12.90
CA GLN A 65 19.33 -14.21 -11.68
C GLN A 65 18.04 -14.55 -10.93
N TRP A 66 17.97 -15.76 -10.41
CA TRP A 66 16.79 -16.26 -9.69
C TRP A 66 17.22 -16.71 -8.31
N GLY A 67 16.57 -16.17 -7.27
CA GLY A 67 16.61 -16.72 -5.92
C GLY A 67 15.22 -17.26 -5.58
N ILE A 68 15.14 -18.56 -5.24
CA ILE A 68 13.87 -19.24 -4.94
C ILE A 68 14.03 -20.01 -3.64
N ALA A 69 13.11 -19.76 -2.71
CA ALA A 69 12.93 -20.58 -1.52
C ALA A 69 11.45 -20.90 -1.35
N VAL A 70 11.11 -22.18 -1.18
CA VAL A 70 9.75 -22.64 -0.91
C VAL A 70 9.75 -23.36 0.42
N ALA A 71 8.92 -22.93 1.35
CA ALA A 71 8.83 -23.51 2.69
C ALA A 71 7.36 -23.66 3.12
N PRO A 72 6.98 -24.78 3.75
CA PRO A 72 5.75 -24.84 4.53
C PRO A 72 5.82 -23.87 5.71
N LEU A 73 4.67 -23.34 6.12
CA LEU A 73 4.60 -22.46 7.29
C LEU A 73 5.11 -23.19 8.55
N GLY A 74 6.09 -22.59 9.24
CA GLY A 74 6.66 -23.14 10.47
C GLY A 74 7.66 -24.29 10.29
N ALA A 75 8.04 -24.63 9.05
CA ALA A 75 9.07 -25.61 8.75
C ALA A 75 10.21 -25.00 7.92
N GLY A 76 11.31 -25.73 7.79
CA GLY A 76 12.40 -25.34 6.89
C GLY A 76 12.01 -25.41 5.40
N PRO A 77 12.83 -24.84 4.51
CA PRO A 77 12.57 -24.89 3.07
C PRO A 77 12.56 -26.33 2.56
N ILE A 78 11.62 -26.61 1.66
CA ILE A 78 11.47 -27.87 0.92
C ILE A 78 12.05 -27.77 -0.50
N TYR A 79 12.41 -26.56 -0.94
CA TYR A 79 13.13 -26.29 -2.18
C TYR A 79 13.90 -24.98 -2.02
N GLU A 80 15.15 -24.98 -2.50
CA GLU A 80 16.00 -23.80 -2.57
C GLU A 80 16.76 -23.80 -3.92
N TYR A 81 16.81 -22.64 -4.56
CA TYR A 81 17.66 -22.36 -5.71
C TYR A 81 18.27 -20.99 -5.49
N ASP A 82 19.60 -20.92 -5.34
CA ASP A 82 20.36 -19.69 -5.09
C ASP A 82 19.77 -18.79 -3.97
N ALA A 83 19.14 -19.42 -2.96
CA ALA A 83 18.34 -18.71 -1.95
C ALA A 83 19.15 -17.80 -1.01
N GLN A 84 20.48 -17.97 -0.98
CA GLN A 84 21.39 -17.22 -0.12
C GLN A 84 22.06 -16.04 -0.83
N THR A 85 21.75 -15.82 -2.12
CA THR A 85 22.28 -14.69 -2.89
C THR A 85 21.44 -13.44 -2.65
N PHE A 86 22.12 -12.30 -2.48
CA PHE A 86 21.45 -11.01 -2.30
C PHE A 86 20.87 -10.51 -3.63
N HIS A 87 19.59 -10.18 -3.62
CA HIS A 87 18.88 -9.56 -4.75
C HIS A 87 18.29 -8.21 -4.34
N VAL A 88 18.04 -7.35 -5.33
CA VAL A 88 17.22 -6.14 -5.12
C VAL A 88 15.78 -6.59 -4.90
N PRO A 89 15.20 -6.42 -3.69
CA PRO A 89 13.89 -7.00 -3.37
C PRO A 89 12.72 -6.23 -4.01
N ALA A 90 12.99 -5.04 -4.57
CA ALA A 90 11.97 -4.10 -5.00
C ALA A 90 10.88 -3.92 -3.91
N SER A 91 9.60 -3.95 -4.29
CA SER A 91 8.50 -3.80 -3.33
C SER A 91 8.33 -4.98 -2.36
N SER A 92 9.01 -6.11 -2.54
CA SER A 92 9.01 -7.20 -1.54
C SER A 92 9.63 -6.76 -0.22
N LEU A 93 10.47 -5.71 -0.21
CA LEU A 93 10.98 -5.09 1.02
C LEU A 93 9.86 -4.65 1.97
N LYS A 94 8.67 -4.32 1.44
CA LYS A 94 7.51 -3.92 2.26
C LYS A 94 7.09 -5.00 3.24
N LEU A 95 7.35 -6.28 2.97
CA LEU A 95 7.10 -7.36 3.92
C LEU A 95 7.85 -7.14 5.24
N PHE A 96 9.13 -6.75 5.15
CA PHE A 96 9.96 -6.48 6.33
C PHE A 96 9.55 -5.18 7.02
N THR A 97 9.32 -4.11 6.27
CA THR A 97 8.89 -2.82 6.85
C THR A 97 7.54 -2.94 7.54
N THR A 98 6.57 -3.65 6.96
CA THR A 98 5.26 -3.90 7.57
C THR A 98 5.39 -4.79 8.81
N ALA A 99 6.20 -5.84 8.77
CA ALA A 99 6.44 -6.67 9.95
C ALA A 99 7.06 -5.86 11.11
N ALA A 100 8.08 -5.04 10.81
CA ALA A 100 8.70 -4.16 11.80
C ALA A 100 7.69 -3.16 12.39
N ALA A 101 6.89 -2.51 11.55
CA ALA A 101 5.85 -1.58 12.01
C ALA A 101 4.82 -2.28 12.91
N LEU A 102 4.37 -3.49 12.55
CA LEU A 102 3.41 -4.24 13.35
C LEU A 102 3.99 -4.71 14.70
N LEU A 103 5.28 -5.09 14.74
CA LEU A 103 5.95 -5.50 15.97
C LEU A 103 6.19 -4.31 16.92
N GLU A 104 6.60 -3.16 16.39
CA GLU A 104 6.95 -1.99 17.19
C GLU A 104 5.72 -1.18 17.63
N LEU A 105 4.73 -1.00 16.73
CA LEU A 105 3.58 -0.14 16.97
C LEU A 105 2.34 -0.92 17.40
N GLY A 106 2.23 -2.18 16.98
CA GLY A 106 1.02 -2.98 17.11
C GLY A 106 0.01 -2.73 15.97
N PRO A 107 -0.94 -3.67 15.75
CA PRO A 107 -1.91 -3.59 14.65
C PRO A 107 -2.95 -2.47 14.82
N ASP A 108 -3.16 -2.00 16.06
CA ASP A 108 -4.17 -0.98 16.39
C ASP A 108 -3.59 0.44 16.44
N TYR A 109 -2.29 0.61 16.14
CA TYR A 109 -1.66 1.93 16.17
C TYR A 109 -2.25 2.85 15.11
N GLN A 110 -2.57 4.08 15.51
CA GLN A 110 -3.05 5.12 14.63
C GLN A 110 -2.11 6.31 14.67
N ILE A 111 -1.69 6.77 13.49
CA ILE A 111 -1.02 8.05 13.36
C ILE A 111 -2.11 9.11 13.27
N LEU A 112 -2.12 10.03 14.23
CA LEU A 112 -3.11 11.11 14.28
C LEU A 112 -2.50 12.39 13.72
N THR A 113 -3.36 13.23 13.13
CA THR A 113 -3.06 14.64 12.81
C THR A 113 -3.84 15.57 13.75
N PRO A 114 -3.31 15.93 14.93
CA PRO A 114 -4.00 16.82 15.85
C PRO A 114 -4.21 18.21 15.25
N ILE A 115 -5.38 18.79 15.50
CA ILE A 115 -5.67 20.20 15.19
C ILE A 115 -6.00 20.91 16.51
N HIS A 116 -5.09 21.79 16.93
CA HIS A 116 -5.23 22.60 18.15
C HIS A 116 -5.93 23.91 17.82
N ARG A 117 -6.83 24.34 18.70
CA ARG A 117 -7.65 25.55 18.56
C ARG A 117 -7.35 26.49 19.73
N TYR A 118 -7.19 27.77 19.43
CA TYR A 118 -6.97 28.83 20.41
C TYR A 118 -7.93 29.98 20.13
N GLY A 119 -8.45 30.60 21.19
CA GLY A 119 -9.56 31.56 21.09
C GLY A 119 -10.94 30.88 21.09
N THR A 120 -11.98 31.67 20.87
CA THR A 120 -13.38 31.21 20.94
C THR A 120 -14.21 31.88 19.85
N ALA A 121 -15.31 31.25 19.42
CA ALA A 121 -16.18 31.83 18.41
C ALA A 121 -16.64 33.26 18.80
N PRO A 122 -16.75 34.20 17.83
CA PRO A 122 -16.65 33.96 16.39
C PRO A 122 -15.22 33.96 15.83
N THR A 123 -14.20 34.26 16.64
CA THR A 123 -12.82 34.44 16.19
C THR A 123 -11.85 33.51 16.93
N LEU A 124 -11.30 32.53 16.22
CA LEU A 124 -10.16 31.78 16.73
C LEU A 124 -8.89 32.62 16.50
N THR A 125 -8.10 32.82 17.57
CA THR A 125 -6.81 33.51 17.47
C THR A 125 -5.78 32.64 16.74
N GLN A 126 -5.88 31.31 16.89
CA GLN A 126 -5.02 30.39 16.17
C GLN A 126 -5.68 29.03 15.94
N LEU A 127 -5.41 28.46 14.76
CA LEU A 127 -5.59 27.06 14.45
C LEU A 127 -4.21 26.47 14.10
N HIS A 128 -3.83 25.38 14.77
CA HIS A 128 -2.54 24.73 14.56
C HIS A 128 -2.71 23.26 14.17
N ILE A 129 -2.26 22.89 12.97
CA ILE A 129 -2.29 21.52 12.46
C ILE A 129 -0.92 20.88 12.73
N SER A 130 -0.90 19.83 13.55
CA SER A 130 0.33 19.12 13.92
C SER A 130 0.54 17.89 13.03
N GLY A 131 1.47 17.98 12.08
CA GLY A 131 1.86 16.85 11.23
C GLY A 131 2.65 15.80 12.02
N ARG A 132 2.25 14.53 11.89
CA ARG A 132 2.90 13.36 12.52
C ARG A 132 3.12 12.17 11.57
N GLY A 133 2.92 12.35 10.28
CA GLY A 133 3.11 11.33 9.24
C GLY A 133 1.88 10.48 8.95
N ASP A 134 0.67 10.97 9.27
CA ASP A 134 -0.59 10.30 8.93
C ASP A 134 -0.81 10.32 7.41
N PRO A 135 -0.76 9.17 6.71
CA PRO A 135 -0.90 9.12 5.26
C PRO A 135 -2.38 9.12 4.80
N SER A 136 -3.33 9.19 5.73
CA SER A 136 -4.76 9.03 5.46
C SER A 136 -5.53 10.35 5.38
N LEU A 137 -4.94 11.47 5.80
CA LEU A 137 -5.58 12.78 5.77
C LEU A 137 -5.96 13.22 4.35
N THR A 138 -7.23 13.59 4.16
CA THR A 138 -7.76 14.02 2.86
C THR A 138 -8.28 15.47 2.86
N THR A 139 -8.41 16.06 1.67
CA THR A 139 -9.13 17.33 1.48
C THR A 139 -10.57 17.27 1.99
N ALA A 140 -11.23 16.11 1.89
CA ALA A 140 -12.58 15.92 2.39
C ALA A 140 -12.65 16.03 3.92
N ASP A 141 -11.65 15.48 4.64
CA ASP A 141 -11.57 15.57 6.09
C ASP A 141 -11.40 17.02 6.56
N LEU A 142 -10.51 17.76 5.88
CA LEU A 142 -10.30 19.20 6.15
C LEU A 142 -11.56 20.01 5.86
N ARG A 143 -12.27 19.73 4.76
CA ARG A 143 -13.54 20.40 4.43
C ARG A 143 -14.61 20.12 5.47
N ALA A 144 -14.75 18.87 5.89
CA ALA A 144 -15.69 18.49 6.95
C ALA A 144 -15.34 19.15 8.28
N PHE A 145 -14.05 19.26 8.62
CA PHE A 145 -13.58 19.98 9.81
C PHE A 145 -13.91 21.48 9.75
N ALA A 146 -13.66 22.13 8.61
CA ALA A 146 -13.99 23.54 8.40
C ALA A 146 -15.51 23.80 8.50
N GLN A 147 -16.33 22.91 7.94
CA GLN A 147 -17.79 22.97 8.06
C GLN A 147 -18.25 22.85 9.52
N ARG A 148 -17.63 21.96 10.32
CA ARG A 148 -17.90 21.86 11.75
C ARG A 148 -17.58 23.17 12.48
N LEU A 149 -16.39 23.74 12.27
CA LEU A 149 -16.01 25.04 12.85
C LEU A 149 -17.03 26.14 12.50
N HIS A 150 -17.45 26.19 11.24
CA HIS A 150 -18.45 27.15 10.79
C HIS A 150 -19.82 26.95 11.47
N SER A 151 -20.24 25.70 11.67
CA SER A 151 -21.47 25.37 12.41
C SER A 151 -21.38 25.68 13.90
N GLU A 152 -20.18 25.63 14.48
CA GLU A 152 -19.86 26.03 15.85
C GLU A 152 -19.78 27.57 16.02
N GLY A 153 -20.06 28.34 14.97
CA GLY A 153 -20.11 29.81 15.00
C GLY A 153 -18.78 30.50 14.74
N VAL A 154 -17.71 29.74 14.44
CA VAL A 154 -16.44 30.34 14.00
C VAL A 154 -16.65 31.01 12.64
N ARG A 155 -16.16 32.24 12.51
CA ARG A 155 -16.23 33.08 11.31
C ARG A 155 -14.86 33.55 10.86
N THR A 156 -13.94 33.72 11.82
CA THR A 156 -12.59 34.20 11.56
C THR A 156 -11.56 33.30 12.24
N ILE A 157 -10.44 33.05 11.57
CA ILE A 157 -9.24 32.42 12.12
C ILE A 157 -8.10 33.40 11.83
N GLU A 158 -7.53 34.00 12.87
CA GLU A 158 -6.49 35.03 12.69
C GLU A 158 -5.15 34.44 12.25
N LEU A 159 -4.81 33.25 12.77
CA LEU A 159 -3.58 32.54 12.42
C LEU A 159 -3.86 31.06 12.11
N LEU A 160 -3.51 30.63 10.90
CA LEU A 160 -3.38 29.21 10.57
C LEU A 160 -1.90 28.85 10.57
N SER A 161 -1.53 27.86 11.38
CA SER A 161 -0.17 27.35 11.45
C SER A 161 -0.17 25.84 11.18
N VAL A 162 0.86 25.39 10.47
CA VAL A 162 1.04 23.99 10.08
C VAL A 162 2.42 23.57 10.50
N ASP A 163 2.51 22.55 11.34
CA ASP A 163 3.77 21.87 11.67
C ASP A 163 4.02 20.79 10.63
N ASP A 164 4.81 21.13 9.62
CA ASP A 164 5.37 20.21 8.65
C ASP A 164 6.90 20.31 8.63
N ALA A 165 7.59 19.20 8.41
CA ALA A 165 9.03 19.23 8.18
C ALA A 165 9.31 19.48 6.68
N PRO A 166 10.34 20.26 6.32
CA PRO A 166 10.63 20.52 4.92
C PRO A 166 10.90 19.21 4.14
N PRO A 167 10.26 19.02 2.97
CA PRO A 167 10.22 17.75 2.23
C PRO A 167 11.60 17.26 1.75
N HIS A 168 12.60 18.14 1.72
CA HIS A 168 13.95 17.84 1.23
C HIS A 168 14.79 16.98 2.18
N THR A 169 14.29 16.70 3.39
CA THR A 169 15.07 16.01 4.43
C THR A 169 14.94 14.49 4.42
N HIS A 170 14.02 13.90 3.62
CA HIS A 170 13.70 12.47 3.67
C HIS A 170 13.64 11.78 2.29
N ARG A 171 14.48 12.18 1.34
CA ARG A 171 14.65 11.44 0.08
C ARG A 171 15.72 10.34 0.24
N PRO A 172 15.44 9.08 -0.11
CA PRO A 172 16.49 8.07 -0.20
C PRO A 172 17.53 8.47 -1.27
N PRO A 173 18.83 8.46 -0.94
CA PRO A 173 19.87 8.96 -1.85
C PRO A 173 19.98 8.15 -3.15
N THR A 174 19.42 6.94 -3.17
CA THR A 174 19.42 6.02 -4.32
C THR A 174 18.21 6.18 -5.26
N TRP A 175 17.27 7.08 -4.96
CA TRP A 175 16.12 7.30 -5.83
C TRP A 175 16.50 8.08 -7.08
N GLU A 176 15.98 7.65 -8.22
CA GLU A 176 16.17 8.34 -9.50
C GLU A 176 15.45 9.69 -9.51
N GLN A 177 16.09 10.71 -10.09
CA GLN A 177 15.51 12.06 -10.13
C GLN A 177 14.20 12.10 -10.94
N ALA A 178 14.12 11.33 -12.02
CA ALA A 178 12.96 11.29 -12.91
C ALA A 178 11.70 10.74 -12.22
N ASP A 179 11.87 9.85 -11.23
CA ASP A 179 10.78 9.22 -10.50
C ASP A 179 10.03 10.18 -9.58
N LEU A 180 10.64 11.30 -9.20
CA LEU A 180 10.06 12.29 -8.28
C LEU A 180 8.82 13.01 -8.84
N ASN A 181 8.58 12.91 -10.15
CA ASN A 181 7.38 13.44 -10.79
C ASN A 181 6.17 12.50 -10.69
N PHE A 182 6.37 11.28 -10.19
CA PHE A 182 5.32 10.26 -10.10
C PHE A 182 4.91 10.02 -8.65
N TYR A 183 3.68 9.54 -8.47
CA TYR A 183 3.07 9.35 -7.15
C TYR A 183 3.86 8.41 -6.23
N TYR A 184 4.60 7.44 -6.79
CA TYR A 184 5.41 6.50 -6.00
C TYR A 184 6.75 7.12 -5.54
N GLY A 185 7.11 8.27 -6.10
CA GLY A 185 8.25 9.10 -5.73
C GLY A 185 7.86 10.34 -4.91
N ALA A 186 6.62 10.40 -4.40
CA ALA A 186 6.15 11.53 -3.60
C ALA A 186 7.03 11.77 -2.37
N ALA A 187 7.21 13.05 -2.01
CA ALA A 187 8.03 13.42 -0.87
C ALA A 187 7.47 12.88 0.45
N VAL A 188 8.35 12.50 1.36
CA VAL A 188 8.00 12.07 2.72
C VAL A 188 8.18 13.25 3.68
N ASN A 189 7.11 13.64 4.36
CA ASN A 189 7.07 14.77 5.29
C ASN A 189 6.12 14.45 6.48
N ARG A 190 5.91 15.42 7.36
CA ARG A 190 5.11 15.23 8.59
C ARG A 190 3.62 15.48 8.36
N LEU A 191 3.26 16.37 7.44
CA LEU A 191 1.87 16.57 7.04
C LEU A 191 1.63 16.01 5.63
N ILE A 192 0.99 14.85 5.54
CA ILE A 192 0.72 14.18 4.26
C ILE A 192 -0.75 14.42 3.90
N LEU A 193 -1.00 15.33 2.95
CA LEU A 193 -2.35 15.58 2.43
C LEU A 193 -2.54 14.83 1.12
N ASN A 194 -3.61 14.04 1.00
CA ASN A 194 -3.90 13.25 -0.20
C ASN A 194 -2.69 12.43 -0.69
N ARG A 195 -1.93 11.85 0.26
CA ARG A 195 -0.72 11.06 -0.03
C ARG A 195 0.38 11.85 -0.76
N ASN A 196 0.42 13.17 -0.58
CA ASN A 196 1.31 14.10 -1.29
C ASN A 196 1.25 13.97 -2.82
N ALA A 197 0.09 13.59 -3.33
CA ALA A 197 -0.17 13.46 -4.75
C ALA A 197 -1.49 14.16 -5.08
N PHE A 198 -1.54 14.79 -6.23
CA PHE A 198 -2.77 15.33 -6.79
C PHE A 198 -3.01 14.70 -8.15
N ARG A 199 -4.29 14.60 -8.52
CA ARG A 199 -4.66 14.08 -9.84
C ARG A 199 -4.73 15.22 -10.84
N VAL A 200 -4.12 15.00 -12.00
CA VAL A 200 -4.30 15.83 -13.19
C VAL A 200 -4.98 15.00 -14.26
N ARG A 201 -6.07 15.52 -14.82
CA ARG A 201 -6.80 14.91 -15.94
C ARG A 201 -6.66 15.80 -17.17
N PHE A 202 -6.11 15.22 -18.23
CA PHE A 202 -6.01 15.83 -19.54
C PHE A 202 -7.23 15.42 -20.38
N VAL A 203 -8.03 16.39 -20.79
CA VAL A 203 -9.26 16.16 -21.56
C VAL A 203 -9.05 16.68 -22.99
N PRO A 204 -9.09 15.81 -24.00
CA PRO A 204 -9.00 16.24 -25.39
C PRO A 204 -10.22 17.09 -25.77
N GLN A 205 -10.00 18.05 -26.66
CA GLN A 205 -11.03 18.93 -27.21
C GLN A 205 -11.11 18.74 -28.74
N GLU A 206 -11.74 19.68 -29.44
CA GLU A 206 -11.72 19.71 -30.91
C GLU A 206 -10.30 19.88 -31.46
N LEU A 207 -10.08 19.41 -32.69
CA LEU A 207 -8.81 19.60 -33.39
C LEU A 207 -8.45 21.09 -33.46
N GLY A 208 -7.20 21.42 -33.11
CA GLY A 208 -6.72 22.80 -33.04
C GLY A 208 -7.04 23.53 -31.73
N ARG A 209 -7.81 22.93 -30.80
CA ARG A 209 -8.00 23.45 -29.44
C ARG A 209 -6.94 22.88 -28.48
N PRO A 210 -6.45 23.66 -27.51
CA PRO A 210 -5.54 23.15 -26.48
C PRO A 210 -6.24 22.10 -25.60
N VAL A 211 -5.48 21.12 -25.11
CA VAL A 211 -5.98 20.14 -24.14
C VAL A 211 -6.46 20.86 -22.87
N GLN A 212 -7.64 20.49 -22.39
CA GLN A 212 -8.12 21.00 -21.10
C GLN A 212 -7.43 20.23 -19.97
N VAL A 213 -6.88 20.95 -19.00
CA VAL A 213 -6.24 20.38 -17.81
C VAL A 213 -7.17 20.59 -16.62
N LEU A 214 -7.55 19.50 -15.97
CA LEU A 214 -8.42 19.50 -14.80
C LEU A 214 -7.68 18.91 -13.61
N SER A 215 -7.91 19.45 -12.42
CA SER A 215 -7.43 18.89 -11.16
C SER A 215 -8.48 19.06 -10.08
N GLU A 216 -8.74 18.01 -9.32
CA GLU A 216 -9.73 18.00 -8.22
C GLU A 216 -9.18 18.67 -6.95
N ASP A 217 -7.85 18.73 -6.81
CA ASP A 217 -7.17 19.20 -5.60
C ASP A 217 -6.67 20.65 -5.70
N LEU A 218 -6.69 21.23 -6.91
CA LEU A 218 -6.16 22.58 -7.19
C LEU A 218 -7.26 23.62 -7.44
N THR A 219 -8.54 23.28 -7.25
CA THR A 219 -9.61 24.27 -7.36
C THR A 219 -9.65 25.12 -6.10
N ALA A 220 -9.08 26.33 -6.20
CA ALA A 220 -9.32 27.45 -5.31
C ALA A 220 -10.79 27.90 -5.37
#